data_AF-A0A1F6G7S4-F1
#
_entry.id   AF-A0A1F6G7S4-F1
#
_cell.length_a   1.000
_cell.length_b   1.000
_cell.length_c   1.000
_cell.angle_alpha   90.00
_cell.angle_beta   90.00
_cell.angle_gamma   90.00
#
_symmetry.space_group_name_H-M   'P 1'
#
loop_
_entity.id
_entity.type
_entity.pdbx_description
1 polymer ?
#
loop_
_entity_poly.entity_id
_entity_poly.type
_entity_poly.pdbx_seq_one_letter_code
_entity_poly.pdbx_strand_id
1 'polypeptide(L)'
;MDPELKREIEEMHALVKDNHRMLRAIRRSQWLGLIRNIVIWVVVLALPLYLYQQYLAPVIANFSAASGMSTTTTSGFLGLPTSAELQKLINSYKTGQ
;
A
#
# COMPACT_ATOMS: atom_id res chain seq x y z
N MET A 1 56.84 -25.72 2.36
CA MET A 1 55.61 -24.98 2.67
C MET A 1 55.48 -24.98 4.16
N ASP A 2 55.75 -23.85 4.81
CA ASP A 2 55.75 -23.75 6.26
C ASP A 2 54.40 -24.15 6.85
N PRO A 3 54.39 -24.95 7.93
CA PRO A 3 53.16 -25.45 8.54
C PRO A 3 52.27 -24.34 9.07
N GLU A 4 52.85 -23.20 9.45
CA GLU A 4 52.11 -22.02 9.94
C GLU A 4 51.31 -21.35 8.82
N LEU A 5 51.91 -21.20 7.63
CA LEU A 5 51.25 -20.59 6.47
C LEU A 5 50.03 -21.41 6.02
N LYS A 6 50.10 -22.74 6.12
CA LYS A 6 48.96 -23.62 5.84
C LYS A 6 47.82 -23.41 6.83
N ARG A 7 48.16 -23.21 8.11
CA ARG A 7 47.17 -22.98 9.17
C ARG A 7 46.44 -21.66 8.98
N GLU A 8 47.18 -20.59 8.66
CA GLU A 8 46.59 -19.28 8.39
C GLU A 8 45.66 -19.30 7.18
N ILE A 9 46.04 -19.99 6.10
CA ILE A 9 45.18 -20.13 4.91
C ILE A 9 43.90 -20.91 5.23
N GLU A 10 44.00 -21.96 6.04
CA GLU A 10 42.83 -22.75 6.48
C GLU A 10 41.89 -21.91 7.35
N GLU A 11 42.44 -21.12 8.29
CA GLU A 11 41.69 -20.21 9.15
C GLU A 11 40.99 -19.10 8.33
N MET A 12 41.70 -18.48 7.37
CA MET A 12 41.10 -17.50 6.46
C MET A 12 39.98 -18.12 5.62
N HIS A 13 40.18 -19.33 5.10
CA HIS A 13 39.17 -20.03 4.32
C HIS A 13 37.93 -20.37 5.17
N ALA A 14 38.11 -20.80 6.42
CA ALA A 14 37.02 -21.05 7.35
C ALA A 14 36.22 -19.77 7.64
N LEU A 15 36.91 -18.64 7.87
CA LEU A 15 36.27 -17.34 8.10
C LEU A 15 35.45 -16.88 6.88
N VAL A 16 35.98 -17.01 5.67
CA VAL A 16 35.27 -16.63 4.44
C VAL A 16 34.02 -17.51 4.24
N LYS A 17 34.14 -18.82 4.50
CA LYS A 17 33.03 -19.77 4.39
C LYS A 17 31.89 -19.43 5.35
N ASP A 18 32.21 -19.07 6.58
CA ASP A 18 31.20 -18.68 7.58
C ASP A 18 30.56 -17.34 7.23
N ASN A 19 31.33 -16.38 6.73
CA ASN A 19 30.80 -15.09 6.28
C ASN A 19 29.79 -15.26 5.13
N HIS A 20 30.10 -16.13 4.16
CA HIS A 20 29.19 -16.44 3.06
C HIS A 20 27.88 -17.10 3.53
N ARG A 21 27.94 -17.97 4.55
CA ARG A 21 26.75 -18.57 5.16
C ARG A 21 25.89 -17.51 5.85
N MET A 22 26.52 -16.57 6.57
CA MET A 22 25.82 -15.48 7.25
C MET A 22 25.11 -14.55 6.25
N LEU A 23 25.80 -14.12 5.18
CA LEU A 23 25.21 -13.27 4.14
C LEU A 23 24.02 -13.95 3.44
N ARG A 24 24.10 -15.26 3.22
CA ARG A 24 23.00 -16.05 2.67
C ARG A 24 21.79 -16.10 3.62
N ALA A 25 22.03 -16.19 4.93
CA ALA A 25 20.96 -16.17 5.93
C ALA A 25 20.28 -14.79 6.01
N ILE A 26 21.06 -13.70 5.95
CA ILE A 26 20.55 -12.32 5.96
C ILE A 26 19.66 -12.04 4.74
N ARG A 27 20.05 -12.53 3.55
CA ARG A 27 19.27 -12.30 2.32
C ARG A 27 17.83 -12.82 2.44
N ARG A 28 17.63 -13.98 3.10
CA ARG A 28 16.29 -14.56 3.29
C ARG A 28 15.47 -13.80 4.34
N SER A 29 16.10 -13.33 5.42
CA SER A 29 15.39 -12.56 6.45
C SER A 29 14.96 -11.18 5.96
N GLN A 30 15.77 -10.53 5.12
CA GLN A 30 15.44 -9.23 4.55
C GLN A 30 14.22 -9.28 3.62
N TRP A 31 14.09 -10.32 2.80
CA TRP A 31 12.89 -10.52 1.98
C TRP A 31 11.63 -10.64 2.84
N LEU A 32 11.67 -11.45 3.90
CA LEU A 32 10.53 -11.58 4.83
C LEU A 32 10.19 -10.24 5.52
N GLY A 33 11.20 -9.46 5.89
CA GLY A 33 11.02 -8.13 6.46
C GLY A 33 10.35 -7.14 5.49
N LEU A 34 10.76 -7.17 4.22
CA LEU A 34 10.22 -6.31 3.17
C LEU A 34 8.74 -6.63 2.90
N ILE A 35 8.40 -7.91 2.71
CA ILE A 35 7.02 -8.35 2.53
C ILE A 35 6.15 -7.97 3.74
N ARG A 36 6.62 -8.20 4.97
CA ARG A 36 5.87 -7.82 6.17
C ARG A 36 5.59 -6.32 6.21
N ASN A 37 6.58 -5.48 5.90
CA ASN A 37 6.39 -4.04 5.90
C ASN A 37 5.38 -3.60 4.83
N ILE A 38 5.43 -4.18 3.63
CA ILE A 38 4.45 -3.90 2.56
C ILE A 38 3.04 -4.28 3.02
N VAL A 39 2.87 -5.48 3.59
CA VAL A 39 1.56 -5.94 4.08
C VAL A 39 1.03 -5.01 5.16
N ILE A 40 1.86 -4.61 6.14
CA ILE A 40 1.45 -3.67 7.18
C ILE A 40 1.02 -2.33 6.57
N TRP A 41 1.80 -1.79 5.63
CA TRP A 41 1.45 -0.54 4.95
C TRP A 41 0.14 -0.63 4.17
N VAL A 42 -0.08 -1.74 3.46
CA VAL A 42 -1.34 -1.99 2.75
C VAL A 42 -2.50 -2.06 3.72
N VAL A 43 -2.38 -2.76 4.84
CA VAL A 43 -3.43 -2.84 5.85
C VAL A 43 -3.70 -1.48 6.49
N VAL A 44 -2.65 -0.73 6.84
CA VAL A 44 -2.78 0.60 7.44
C VAL A 44 -3.48 1.59 6.51
N LEU A 45 -3.31 1.47 5.18
CA LEU A 45 -4.01 2.31 4.20
C LEU A 45 -5.40 1.79 3.85
N ALA A 46 -5.54 0.49 3.63
CA ALA A 46 -6.77 -0.12 3.16
C ALA A 46 -7.83 -0.22 4.27
N LEU A 47 -7.43 -0.46 5.52
CA LEU A 47 -8.35 -0.71 6.62
C LEU A 47 -9.17 0.55 7.00
N PRO A 48 -8.58 1.75 7.15
CA PRO A 48 -9.36 2.98 7.37
C PRO A 48 -10.25 3.31 6.18
N LEU A 49 -9.76 3.10 4.95
CA LEU A 49 -10.51 3.40 3.74
C LEU A 49 -11.73 2.47 3.60
N TYR A 50 -11.56 1.18 3.90
CA TYR A 50 -12.65 0.21 3.94
C TYR A 50 -13.69 0.54 5.02
N LEU A 51 -13.23 0.85 6.25
CA LEU A 51 -14.13 1.27 7.33
C LEU A 51 -14.89 2.55 6.97
N TYR A 52 -14.22 3.52 6.33
CA TYR A 52 -14.85 4.76 5.89
C TYR A 52 -15.98 4.50 4.89
N GLN A 53 -15.72 3.69 3.86
CA GLN A 53 -16.74 3.39 2.85
C GLN A 53 -17.91 2.60 3.43
N GLN A 54 -17.65 1.63 4.31
CA GLN A 54 -18.71 0.77 4.84
C GLN A 54 -19.58 1.47 5.89
N TYR A 55 -18.99 2.31 6.75
CA TYR A 55 -19.67 2.84 7.92
C TYR A 55 -19.88 4.36 7.89
N LEU A 56 -18.94 5.14 7.35
CA LEU A 56 -19.08 6.61 7.33
C LEU A 56 -19.88 7.09 6.12
N ALA A 57 -19.77 6.42 4.97
CA ALA A 57 -20.53 6.80 3.77
C ALA A 57 -22.05 6.93 3.98
N PRO A 58 -22.77 5.99 4.61
CA PRO A 58 -24.21 6.14 4.84
C PRO A 58 -24.52 7.26 5.84
N VAL A 59 -23.66 7.49 6.83
CA VAL A 59 -23.87 8.56 7.84
C VAL A 59 -23.72 9.94 7.20
N ILE A 60 -22.69 10.12 6.38
CA ILE A 60 -22.44 11.38 5.67
C ILE A 60 -23.55 11.65 4.64
N ALA A 61 -24.03 10.63 3.93
CA ALA A 61 -25.14 10.76 2.98
C ALA A 61 -26.44 11.26 3.63
N ASN A 62 -26.73 10.83 4.86
CA ASN A 62 -27.90 11.31 5.60
C ASN A 62 -27.73 12.77 6.08
N PHE A 63 -26.50 13.18 6.42
CA PHE A 63 -26.21 14.56 6.81
C PHE A 63 -26.16 15.52 5.62
N SER A 64 -25.61 15.10 4.47
CA SER A 64 -25.53 15.92 3.24
C SER A 64 -26.88 16.11 2.56
N ALA A 65 -27.87 15.27 2.83
CA ALA A 65 -29.26 15.50 2.41
C ALA A 65 -29.95 16.60 3.23
N ALA A 66 -29.53 16.83 4.47
CA ALA A 66 -30.14 17.81 5.40
C ALA A 66 -29.48 19.19 5.33
N SER A 67 -28.17 19.26 5.10
CA SER A 67 -27.47 20.49 4.77
C SER A 67 -27.35 20.56 3.24
N GLY A 68 -27.95 21.53 2.55
CA GLY A 68 -27.88 21.73 1.09
C GLY A 68 -26.48 21.95 0.48
N MET A 69 -25.44 21.47 1.16
CA MET A 69 -24.09 21.31 0.69
C MET A 69 -24.03 20.05 -0.20
N SER A 70 -24.12 20.28 -1.51
CA SER A 70 -23.68 19.37 -2.56
C SER A 70 -22.22 18.95 -2.30
N THR A 71 -22.02 18.02 -1.37
CA THR A 71 -20.79 17.25 -1.28
C THR A 71 -20.88 16.27 -2.43
N THR A 72 -20.36 16.74 -3.56
CA THR A 72 -19.83 15.94 -4.67
C THR A 72 -19.69 14.50 -4.24
N THR A 73 -20.67 13.69 -4.64
CA THR A 73 -20.57 12.26 -4.65
C THR A 73 -19.19 11.93 -5.19
N THR A 74 -18.39 11.22 -4.41
CA THR A 74 -17.16 10.59 -4.90
C THR A 74 -17.58 9.55 -5.92
N SER A 75 -17.91 10.01 -7.12
CA SER A 75 -18.26 9.18 -8.23
C SER A 75 -16.99 8.59 -8.82
N GLY A 76 -17.03 7.29 -9.04
CA GLY A 76 -15.92 6.50 -9.55
C GLY A 76 -14.91 6.11 -8.48
N PHE A 77 -14.43 4.87 -8.57
CA PHE A 77 -13.32 4.25 -7.82
C PHE A 77 -12.04 5.12 -7.72
N LEU A 78 -11.96 6.24 -8.44
CA LEU A 78 -10.86 7.20 -8.43
C LEU A 78 -11.31 8.68 -8.47
N GLY A 79 -12.55 9.01 -8.09
CA GLY A 79 -13.07 10.39 -8.16
C GLY A 79 -13.39 10.87 -9.59
N LEU A 80 -13.62 9.94 -10.53
CA LEU A 80 -14.03 10.24 -11.90
C LEU A 80 -15.57 10.26 -11.99
N PRO A 81 -16.18 11.38 -12.41
CA PRO A 81 -17.63 11.49 -12.50
C PRO A 81 -18.21 10.42 -13.43
N THR A 82 -19.30 9.80 -12.99
CA THR A 82 -19.93 8.74 -13.77
C THR A 82 -20.66 9.32 -14.99
N SER A 83 -20.78 8.55 -16.06
CA SER A 83 -21.49 8.98 -17.27
C SER A 83 -22.96 9.35 -17.01
N ALA A 84 -23.58 8.78 -15.98
CA ALA A 84 -24.92 9.12 -15.53
C ALA A 84 -25.00 10.53 -14.91
N GLU A 85 -23.99 10.95 -14.15
CA GLU A 85 -23.94 12.30 -13.58
C GLU A 85 -23.62 13.35 -14.64
N LEU A 86 -22.77 13.02 -15.62
CA LEU A 86 -22.52 13.89 -16.78
C LEU A 86 -23.80 14.11 -17.61
N GLN A 87 -24.64 13.08 -17.77
CA GLN A 87 -25.93 13.23 -18.44
C GLN A 87 -26.90 14.12 -17.64
N LYS A 88 -26.93 14.00 -16.31
CA LYS A 88 -27.73 14.89 -15.45
C LYS A 88 -27.27 16.35 -15.56
N LEU A 89 -25.96 16.59 -15.61
CA LEU A 89 -25.39 17.93 -15.75
C LEU A 89 -25.73 18.57 -17.10
N ILE A 90 -25.61 17.80 -18.19
CA ILE A 90 -25.96 18.27 -19.54
C ILE A 90 -27.45 18.62 -19.62
N ASN A 91 -28.31 17.79 -19.03
CA ASN A 91 -29.75 18.05 -19.01
C ASN A 91 -30.08 19.28 -18.17
N SER A 92 -29.47 19.46 -16.99
CA SER A 92 -29.71 20.66 -16.17
C SER A 92 -29.30 21.96 -16.87
N TYR A 93 -28.24 21.95 -17.67
CA TYR A 93 -27.84 23.13 -18.44
C TYR A 93 -28.81 23.41 -19.59
N LYS A 94 -29.34 22.38 -20.26
CA LYS A 94 -30.32 22.53 -21.33
C LYS A 94 -31.70 22.97 -20.84
N THR A 95 -32.09 22.64 -19.62
CA THR A 95 -33.38 23.04 -19.05
C THR A 95 -33.35 24.48 -18.50
N GLY A 96 -32.16 25.03 -18.23
CA GLY A 96 -31.98 26.40 -17.71
C GLY A 96 -31.81 27.50 -18.78
N GLN A 97 -31.85 27.16 -20.07
CA GLN A 97 -31.89 28.09 -21.21
C GLN A 97 -33.28 28.07 -21.83
#